data_AF-A0AAV0J5E9-F1
#
_entry.id   AF-A0AAV0J5E9-F1
#
_cell.length_a   1.000
_cell.length_b   1.000
_cell.length_c   1.000
_cell.angle_alpha   90.00
_cell.angle_beta   90.00
_cell.angle_gamma   90.00
#
_symmetry.space_group_name_H-M   'P 1'
#
loop_
_entity.id
_entity.type
_entity.pdbx_description
1 polymer ?
#
loop_
_entity_poly.entity_id
_entity_poly.type
_entity_poly.pdbx_seq_one_letter_code
_entity_poly.pdbx_strand_id
1 'polypeptide(L)'
;MGHLSAMFKLARSLSMKKSKNFCGDGDNGGGGGREAAKAMEKEAKKNELILRSSGCVNVAGSNNLASLFSKRGEKGVNQDCFIVWEEFGCQEDMTFCGIFDGHGPWGHFVAKKVRESLPSHLLCNWQEALAAAESSSVDYLLDEIDLGSDKKLQRFNMWKHCYLKTCAAVDQELEQHRRIDSFHSGTTALTIVRQASEMGFHTFDKTLS
;
A
#
# COMPACT_ATOMS: atom_id res chain seq x y z
N MET A 1 25.48 -21.52 2.52
CA MET A 1 25.00 -20.76 3.70
C MET A 1 24.15 -19.61 3.18
N GLY A 2 22.82 -19.66 3.27
CA GLY A 2 21.98 -18.58 2.70
C GLY A 2 20.47 -18.79 2.66
N HIS A 3 19.88 -19.61 3.52
CA HIS A 3 18.44 -19.94 3.47
C HIS A 3 17.66 -19.53 4.73
N LEU A 4 18.19 -18.58 5.51
CA LEU A 4 17.58 -18.12 6.78
C LEU A 4 17.15 -16.64 6.77
N SER A 5 17.52 -15.83 5.77
CA SER A 5 17.25 -14.38 5.81
C SER A 5 15.76 -14.04 5.57
N ALA A 6 15.04 -14.82 4.77
CA ALA A 6 13.62 -14.58 4.50
C ALA A 6 12.74 -14.84 5.74
N MET A 7 13.01 -15.94 6.47
CA MET A 7 12.30 -16.26 7.71
C MET A 7 12.53 -15.21 8.81
N PHE A 8 13.73 -14.62 8.90
CA PHE A 8 14.03 -13.58 9.88
C PHE A 8 13.31 -12.25 9.59
N LYS A 9 13.00 -11.95 8.33
CA LYS A 9 12.26 -10.73 7.94
C LYS A 9 10.75 -10.84 8.18
N LEU A 10 10.16 -12.02 7.93
CA LEU A 10 8.75 -12.28 8.26
C LEU A 10 8.54 -12.39 9.78
N ALA A 11 9.51 -12.95 10.51
CA ALA A 11 9.44 -13.04 11.96
C ALA A 11 9.41 -11.66 12.65
N ARG A 12 9.97 -10.60 12.04
CA ARG A 12 9.94 -9.26 12.61
C ARG A 12 8.53 -8.64 12.56
N SER A 13 7.72 -8.96 11.55
CA SER A 13 6.30 -8.56 11.50
C SER A 13 5.43 -9.34 12.49
N LEU A 14 5.79 -10.59 12.78
CA LEU A 14 5.08 -11.44 13.76
C LEU A 14 5.54 -11.24 15.21
N SER A 15 6.77 -10.75 15.45
CA SER A 15 7.34 -10.58 16.79
C SER A 15 6.75 -9.40 17.58
N MET A 16 5.95 -8.54 16.96
CA MET A 16 5.24 -7.46 17.66
C MET A 16 4.00 -7.96 18.40
N LYS A 17 4.16 -8.93 19.31
CA LYS A 17 3.20 -9.18 20.39
C LYS A 17 3.91 -9.57 21.68
N LYS A 18 4.22 -8.56 22.51
CA LYS A 18 3.95 -8.65 23.96
C LYS A 18 3.96 -7.28 24.65
N SER A 19 2.91 -7.05 25.44
CA SER A 19 2.61 -5.88 26.30
C SER A 19 1.89 -4.73 25.57
N LYS A 20 0.64 -4.33 25.89
CA LYS A 20 -0.08 -4.30 27.17
C LYS A 20 -1.61 -4.26 26.92
N ASN A 21 -2.37 -4.91 27.81
CA ASN A 21 -3.83 -5.12 27.77
C ASN A 21 -4.69 -3.87 27.45
N PHE A 22 -5.70 -4.04 26.60
CA PHE A 22 -7.02 -3.44 26.76
C PHE A 22 -8.09 -4.48 26.43
N CYS A 23 -8.96 -4.75 27.40
CA CYS A 23 -10.15 -5.58 27.22
C CYS A 23 -11.23 -4.73 26.54
N GLY A 24 -11.94 -5.31 25.58
CA GLY A 24 -13.05 -4.67 24.86
C GLY A 24 -13.60 -5.57 23.76
N ASP A 25 -14.56 -6.38 24.19
CA ASP A 25 -15.56 -7.20 23.51
C ASP A 25 -15.78 -7.09 21.98
N GLY A 26 -15.85 -8.26 21.33
CA GLY A 26 -16.67 -8.59 20.16
C GLY A 26 -16.44 -7.86 18.82
N ASP A 27 -15.65 -8.45 17.91
CA ASP A 27 -16.00 -8.46 16.48
C ASP A 27 -15.28 -9.56 15.68
N ASN A 28 -15.94 -9.99 14.62
CA ASN A 28 -15.77 -11.20 13.82
C ASN A 28 -14.47 -11.21 12.97
N GLY A 29 -13.68 -12.29 13.08
CA GLY A 29 -12.95 -12.99 12.00
C GLY A 29 -12.07 -12.28 10.95
N GLY A 30 -11.89 -10.96 10.92
CA GLY A 30 -11.17 -10.24 9.84
C GLY A 30 -10.28 -9.08 10.28
N GLY A 31 -10.17 -8.81 11.59
CA GLY A 31 -9.47 -7.63 12.11
C GLY A 31 -7.94 -7.70 12.11
N GLY A 32 -7.34 -8.89 11.94
CA GLY A 32 -5.90 -9.10 12.14
C GLY A 32 -5.01 -8.32 11.18
N GLY A 33 -5.27 -8.43 9.87
CA GLY A 33 -4.49 -7.75 8.82
C GLY A 33 -4.64 -6.23 8.87
N ARG A 34 -5.86 -5.74 9.11
CA ARG A 34 -6.16 -4.31 9.18
C ARG A 34 -5.45 -3.63 10.35
N GLU A 35 -5.43 -4.26 11.52
CA GLU A 35 -4.72 -3.73 12.69
C GLU A 35 -3.19 -3.80 12.52
N ALA A 36 -2.66 -4.84 11.87
CA ALA A 36 -1.24 -4.92 11.53
C ALA A 36 -0.83 -3.81 10.54
N ALA A 37 -1.60 -3.58 9.48
CA ALA A 37 -1.37 -2.51 8.51
C ALA A 37 -1.32 -1.13 9.17
N LYS A 38 -2.28 -0.84 10.07
CA LYS A 38 -2.31 0.41 10.84
C LYS A 38 -1.11 0.55 11.79
N ALA A 39 -0.69 -0.53 12.45
CA ALA A 39 0.46 -0.51 13.34
C ALA A 39 1.75 -0.17 12.58
N MET A 40 1.97 -0.79 11.42
CA MET A 40 3.11 -0.51 10.54
C MET A 40 3.07 0.93 10.01
N GLU A 41 1.89 1.45 9.62
CA GLU A 41 1.76 2.86 9.21
C GLU A 41 2.10 3.82 10.36
N LYS A 42 1.68 3.50 11.59
CA LYS A 42 1.98 4.31 12.78
C LYS A 42 3.47 4.31 13.10
N GLU A 43 4.12 3.16 12.98
CA GLU A 43 5.57 3.03 13.15
C GLU A 43 6.33 3.84 12.09
N ALA A 44 5.94 3.71 10.82
CA ALA A 44 6.55 4.46 9.73
C ALA A 44 6.41 5.99 9.91
N LYS A 45 5.25 6.47 10.39
CA LYS A 45 5.06 7.88 10.75
C LYS A 45 5.99 8.32 11.89
N LYS A 46 6.15 7.48 12.91
CA LYS A 46 7.04 7.77 14.06
C LYS A 46 8.51 7.86 13.62
N ASN A 47 8.89 7.05 12.65
CA ASN A 47 10.25 6.98 12.12
C ASN A 47 10.47 7.91 10.92
N GLU A 48 9.51 8.80 10.60
CA GLU A 48 9.59 9.76 9.49
C GLU A 48 9.80 9.11 8.10
N LEU A 49 9.32 7.87 7.91
CA LEU A 49 9.46 7.09 6.68
C LEU A 49 8.36 7.38 5.64
N ILE A 50 7.40 8.26 5.97
CA ILE A 50 6.31 8.64 5.08
C ILE A 50 6.42 10.12 4.70
N LEU A 51 6.62 10.40 3.42
CA LEU A 51 6.58 11.73 2.85
C LEU A 51 5.28 12.01 2.12
N ARG A 52 4.71 13.20 2.37
CA ARG A 52 3.48 13.70 1.74
C ARG A 52 3.60 15.15 1.23
N SER A 53 4.78 15.74 1.38
CA SER A 53 5.14 17.10 0.98
C SER A 53 6.45 17.07 0.20
N SER A 54 6.74 18.12 -0.56
CA SER A 54 7.94 18.17 -1.38
C SER A 54 9.19 18.09 -0.50
N GLY A 55 10.17 17.32 -0.95
CA GLY A 55 11.36 16.98 -0.17
C GLY A 55 12.01 15.69 -0.68
N CYS A 56 13.03 15.25 0.02
CA CYS A 56 13.66 13.95 -0.21
C CYS A 56 13.65 13.14 1.08
N VAL A 57 13.60 11.82 0.95
CA VAL A 57 13.91 10.90 2.04
C VAL A 57 15.08 10.04 1.59
N ASN A 58 16.01 9.90 2.54
CA ASN A 58 17.15 9.02 2.46
C ASN A 58 17.19 8.27 3.79
N VAL A 59 16.84 6.98 3.78
CA VAL A 59 16.96 6.15 4.98
C VAL A 59 18.44 5.85 5.18
N ALA A 60 18.98 6.27 6.32
CA ALA A 60 20.40 6.18 6.62
C ALA A 60 20.91 4.73 6.50
N GLY A 61 21.87 4.49 5.60
CA GLY A 61 22.41 3.16 5.32
C GLY A 61 21.70 2.38 4.21
N SER A 62 20.63 2.92 3.62
CA SER A 62 20.00 2.37 2.41
C SER A 62 20.54 3.03 1.14
N ASN A 63 20.50 2.31 0.01
CA ASN A 63 20.71 2.88 -1.33
C ASN A 63 19.41 3.43 -1.92
N ASN A 64 18.36 3.61 -1.11
CA ASN A 64 17.07 4.10 -1.54
C ASN A 64 17.04 5.62 -1.40
N LEU A 65 17.00 6.30 -2.55
CA LEU A 65 16.79 7.73 -2.63
C LEU A 65 15.43 7.98 -3.28
N ALA A 66 14.53 8.61 -2.55
CA ALA A 66 13.25 9.08 -3.06
C ALA A 66 13.18 10.60 -2.94
N SER A 67 12.80 11.26 -4.04
CA SER A 67 12.55 12.70 -4.06
C SER A 67 11.16 12.97 -4.61
N LEU A 68 10.45 13.87 -3.96
CA LEU A 68 9.11 14.28 -4.30
C LEU A 68 9.07 15.78 -4.53
N PHE A 69 8.47 16.19 -5.63
CA PHE A 69 8.28 17.59 -5.94
C PHE A 69 6.93 17.78 -6.61
N SER A 70 6.14 18.73 -6.13
CA SER A 70 4.95 19.20 -6.82
C SER A 70 5.00 20.71 -6.83
N LYS A 71 4.71 21.27 -8.00
CA LYS A 71 4.62 22.70 -8.21
C LYS A 71 3.18 23.02 -8.54
N ARG A 72 2.56 23.89 -7.74
CA ARG A 72 1.24 24.45 -8.05
C ARG A 72 1.35 25.27 -9.34
N GLY A 73 0.51 24.95 -10.31
CA GLY A 73 0.30 25.75 -11.52
C GLY A 73 -0.62 26.95 -11.27
N GLU A 74 -1.07 27.61 -12.33
CA GLU A 74 -1.94 28.80 -12.22
C GLU A 74 -3.43 28.46 -12.03
N LYS A 75 -3.79 27.18 -12.20
CA LYS A 75 -5.17 26.69 -12.09
C LYS A 75 -5.56 26.47 -10.62
N GLY A 76 -6.20 27.46 -10.01
CA GLY A 76 -6.98 27.30 -8.77
C GLY A 76 -6.25 26.57 -7.62
N VAL A 77 -7.00 25.84 -6.79
CA VAL A 77 -6.44 24.96 -5.76
C VAL A 77 -5.71 23.80 -6.43
N ASN A 78 -4.51 23.47 -5.96
CA ASN A 78 -3.80 22.28 -6.45
C ASN A 78 -4.55 21.03 -6.02
N GLN A 79 -5.02 20.23 -6.98
CA GLN A 79 -5.79 19.01 -6.71
C GLN A 79 -4.90 17.76 -6.65
N ASP A 80 -3.64 17.90 -7.05
CA ASP A 80 -2.65 16.84 -7.05
C ASP A 80 -2.13 16.57 -5.63
N CYS A 81 -1.83 15.30 -5.34
CA CYS A 81 -1.03 14.94 -4.19
C CYS A 81 -0.19 13.69 -4.45
N PHE A 82 0.74 13.41 -3.55
CA PHE A 82 1.64 12.26 -3.67
C PHE A 82 2.01 11.71 -2.30
N ILE A 83 2.55 10.49 -2.28
CA ILE A 83 3.12 9.85 -1.10
C ILE A 83 4.34 9.02 -1.49
N VAL A 84 5.35 9.02 -0.62
CA VAL A 84 6.37 7.97 -0.56
C VAL A 84 6.32 7.37 0.83
N TRP A 85 6.38 6.05 0.90
CA TRP A 85 6.47 5.30 2.13
C TRP A 85 7.65 4.32 2.00
N GLU A 86 8.77 4.67 2.63
CA GLU A 86 9.96 3.84 2.75
C GLU A 86 9.77 2.73 3.79
N GLU A 87 10.50 1.64 3.61
CA GLU A 87 10.35 0.42 4.42
C GLU A 87 8.89 -0.07 4.47
N PHE A 88 8.20 -0.03 3.33
CA PHE A 88 6.78 -0.33 3.23
C PHE A 88 6.49 -1.74 3.77
N GLY A 89 5.55 -1.83 4.72
CA GLY A 89 5.26 -3.09 5.42
C GLY A 89 6.35 -3.55 6.40
N CYS A 90 7.11 -2.60 6.94
CA CYS A 90 8.29 -2.85 7.78
C CYS A 90 9.33 -3.75 7.08
N GLN A 91 9.45 -3.61 5.75
CA GLN A 91 10.44 -4.29 4.92
C GLN A 91 11.48 -3.28 4.44
N GLU A 92 12.69 -3.32 5.00
CA GLU A 92 13.79 -2.39 4.71
C GLU A 92 14.10 -2.21 3.21
N ASP A 93 13.85 -3.24 2.39
CA ASP A 93 14.11 -3.23 0.95
C ASP A 93 12.89 -2.87 0.10
N MET A 94 11.82 -2.35 0.69
CA MET A 94 10.56 -2.09 0.00
C MET A 94 10.13 -0.63 0.12
N THR A 95 9.70 -0.06 -1.00
CA THR A 95 9.22 1.33 -1.06
C THR A 95 7.90 1.37 -1.82
N PHE A 96 6.92 2.09 -1.27
CA PHE A 96 5.68 2.43 -1.94
C PHE A 96 5.71 3.90 -2.37
N CYS A 97 5.37 4.17 -3.62
CA CYS A 97 5.17 5.51 -4.15
C CYS A 97 3.77 5.63 -4.74
N GLY A 98 3.11 6.77 -4.56
CA GLY A 98 1.83 7.07 -5.17
C GLY A 98 1.74 8.52 -5.63
N ILE A 99 1.19 8.74 -6.82
CA ILE A 99 0.88 10.06 -7.39
C ILE A 99 -0.60 10.07 -7.73
N PHE A 100 -1.29 11.14 -7.33
CA PHE A 100 -2.73 11.26 -7.41
C PHE A 100 -3.11 12.59 -8.06
N ASP A 101 -3.76 12.51 -9.23
CA ASP A 101 -4.27 13.66 -9.98
C ASP A 101 -5.78 13.79 -9.72
N GLY A 102 -6.13 14.66 -8.77
CA GLY A 102 -7.51 14.92 -8.39
C GLY A 102 -8.22 15.79 -9.41
N HIS A 103 -9.49 15.48 -9.68
CA HIS A 103 -10.33 16.26 -10.59
C HIS A 103 -11.77 16.41 -10.08
N GLY A 104 -12.49 17.40 -10.62
CA GLY A 104 -13.82 17.76 -10.19
C GLY A 104 -13.85 18.71 -8.99
N PRO A 105 -15.04 19.11 -8.50
CA PRO A 105 -15.16 20.12 -7.45
C PRO A 105 -14.49 19.70 -6.13
N TRP A 106 -14.49 18.41 -5.81
CA TRP A 106 -13.88 17.83 -4.60
C TRP A 106 -12.63 16.98 -4.89
N GLY A 107 -12.05 17.07 -6.09
CA GLY A 107 -10.92 16.23 -6.52
C GLY A 107 -9.74 16.22 -5.55
N HIS A 108 -9.39 17.37 -4.98
CA HIS A 108 -8.34 17.48 -3.96
C HIS A 108 -8.65 16.72 -2.65
N PHE A 109 -9.92 16.60 -2.28
CA PHE A 109 -10.33 15.79 -1.13
C PHE A 109 -10.32 14.29 -1.46
N VAL A 110 -10.80 13.92 -2.65
CA VAL A 110 -10.77 12.53 -3.14
C VAL A 110 -9.32 12.04 -3.24
N ALA A 111 -8.45 12.77 -3.94
CA ALA A 111 -7.03 12.48 -4.07
C ALA A 111 -6.34 12.30 -2.71
N LYS A 112 -6.61 13.22 -1.77
CA LYS A 112 -6.07 13.13 -0.41
C LYS A 112 -6.57 11.89 0.34
N LYS A 113 -7.86 11.55 0.21
CA LYS A 113 -8.46 10.37 0.85
C LYS A 113 -7.87 9.08 0.28
N VAL A 114 -7.73 8.98 -1.04
CA VAL A 114 -7.07 7.85 -1.70
C VAL A 114 -5.63 7.71 -1.23
N ARG A 115 -4.86 8.81 -1.21
CA ARG A 115 -3.48 8.82 -0.71
C ARG A 115 -3.36 8.28 0.72
N GLU A 116 -4.37 8.52 1.56
CA GLU A 116 -4.40 8.08 2.95
C GLU A 116 -4.88 6.63 3.12
N SER A 117 -5.87 6.17 2.33
CA SER A 117 -6.45 4.83 2.46
C SER A 117 -5.71 3.76 1.64
N LEU A 118 -5.24 4.07 0.43
CA LEU A 118 -4.73 3.07 -0.53
C LEU A 118 -3.53 2.28 0.01
N PRO A 119 -2.45 2.90 0.55
CA PRO A 119 -1.27 2.15 0.96
C PRO A 119 -1.56 1.14 2.08
N SER A 120 -2.40 1.50 3.06
CA SER A 120 -2.75 0.62 4.16
C SER A 120 -3.64 -0.55 3.72
N HIS A 121 -4.59 -0.32 2.81
CA HIS A 121 -5.43 -1.38 2.25
C HIS A 121 -4.61 -2.32 1.36
N LEU A 122 -3.69 -1.78 0.58
CA LEU A 122 -2.77 -2.57 -0.24
C LEU A 122 -1.90 -3.47 0.63
N LEU A 123 -1.34 -2.93 1.71
CA LEU A 123 -0.55 -3.69 2.66
C LEU A 123 -1.35 -4.81 3.34
N CYS A 124 -2.58 -4.51 3.77
CA CYS A 124 -3.50 -5.50 4.36
C CYS A 124 -3.80 -6.65 3.39
N ASN A 125 -4.24 -6.31 2.16
CA ASN A 125 -4.59 -7.29 1.13
C ASN A 125 -3.38 -8.15 0.74
N TRP A 126 -2.19 -7.56 0.69
CA TRP A 126 -0.97 -8.29 0.39
C TRP A 126 -0.58 -9.28 1.50
N GLN A 127 -0.71 -8.88 2.78
CA GLN A 127 -0.47 -9.78 3.91
C GLN A 127 -1.45 -10.95 3.94
N GLU A 128 -2.73 -10.70 3.65
CA GLU A 128 -3.74 -11.75 3.52
C GLU A 128 -3.41 -12.71 2.38
N ALA A 129 -3.01 -12.19 1.22
CA ALA A 129 -2.63 -13.01 0.08
C ALA A 129 -1.39 -13.88 0.37
N LEU A 130 -0.39 -13.33 1.07
CA LEU A 130 0.77 -14.09 1.53
C LEU A 130 0.37 -15.22 2.49
N ALA A 131 -0.44 -14.93 3.51
CA ALA A 131 -0.89 -15.93 4.46
C ALA A 131 -1.72 -17.05 3.80
N ALA A 132 -2.56 -16.69 2.81
CA ALA A 132 -3.33 -17.64 2.03
C ALA A 132 -2.44 -18.52 1.14
N ALA A 133 -1.40 -17.94 0.52
CA ALA A 133 -0.42 -18.66 -0.28
C ALA A 133 0.46 -19.61 0.54
N GLU A 134 0.75 -19.28 1.81
CA GLU A 134 1.48 -20.14 2.73
C GLU A 134 0.60 -21.30 3.27
N SER A 135 -0.71 -21.07 3.40
CA SER A 135 -1.66 -22.06 3.95
C SER A 135 -2.24 -23.01 2.91
N SER A 136 -2.26 -22.61 1.64
CA SER A 136 -2.81 -23.41 0.54
C SER A 136 -1.68 -23.99 -0.31
N SER A 137 -1.61 -25.30 -0.44
CA SER A 137 -0.94 -25.94 -1.57
C SER A 137 -1.70 -25.60 -2.85
N VAL A 138 -1.37 -24.45 -3.45
CA VAL A 138 -1.61 -24.04 -4.84
C VAL A 138 -2.91 -24.55 -5.49
N ASP A 139 -4.07 -23.91 -5.26
CA ASP A 139 -5.23 -24.13 -6.18
C ASP A 139 -6.30 -23.01 -6.26
N TYR A 140 -6.20 -21.88 -5.56
CA TYR A 140 -7.31 -20.88 -5.56
C TYR A 140 -7.11 -19.66 -6.47
N LEU A 141 -6.07 -19.61 -7.31
CA LEU A 141 -5.78 -18.43 -8.17
C LEU A 141 -5.71 -18.75 -9.67
N LEU A 142 -6.14 -19.94 -10.08
CA LEU A 142 -5.68 -20.57 -11.33
C LEU A 142 -6.74 -20.74 -12.43
N ASP A 143 -7.76 -19.89 -12.49
CA ASP A 143 -8.69 -19.94 -13.64
C ASP A 143 -8.18 -19.17 -14.88
N GLU A 144 -7.05 -18.44 -14.78
CA GLU A 144 -6.40 -17.79 -15.94
C GLU A 144 -4.85 -17.76 -15.89
N ILE A 145 -4.20 -18.77 -15.31
CA ILE A 145 -2.73 -18.79 -15.26
C ILE A 145 -2.20 -19.97 -16.08
N ASP A 146 -1.71 -19.66 -17.27
CA ASP A 146 -0.84 -20.52 -18.07
C ASP A 146 0.26 -21.13 -17.18
N LEU A 147 0.14 -22.43 -16.92
CA LEU A 147 0.95 -23.25 -16.00
C LEU A 147 2.37 -23.52 -16.55
N GLY A 148 3.06 -22.45 -16.96
CA GLY A 148 4.39 -22.52 -17.55
C GLY A 148 5.40 -21.48 -17.08
N SER A 149 5.09 -20.52 -16.19
CA SER A 149 5.90 -19.30 -16.06
C SER A 149 6.38 -18.88 -14.65
N ASP A 150 7.60 -18.34 -14.68
CA ASP A 150 8.44 -17.63 -13.70
C ASP A 150 7.79 -17.19 -12.37
N LYS A 151 8.46 -17.46 -11.23
CA LYS A 151 8.09 -16.98 -9.88
C LYS A 151 7.82 -15.47 -9.84
N LYS A 152 8.47 -14.69 -10.71
CA LYS A 152 8.22 -13.26 -10.88
C LYS A 152 6.80 -12.96 -11.37
N LEU A 153 6.27 -13.75 -12.29
CA LEU A 153 4.91 -13.57 -12.82
C LEU A 153 3.86 -13.87 -11.74
N GLN A 154 4.07 -14.91 -10.94
CA GLN A 154 3.19 -15.23 -9.81
C GLN A 154 3.14 -14.08 -8.79
N ARG A 155 4.30 -13.51 -8.44
CA ARG A 155 4.39 -12.36 -7.53
C ARG A 155 3.74 -11.10 -8.12
N PHE A 156 3.94 -10.84 -9.41
CA PHE A 156 3.26 -9.76 -10.13
C PHE A 156 1.74 -9.92 -10.10
N ASN A 157 1.23 -11.12 -10.42
CA ASN A 157 -0.20 -11.41 -10.41
C ASN A 157 -0.81 -11.26 -9.01
N MET A 158 -0.10 -11.68 -7.96
CA MET A 158 -0.53 -11.46 -6.58
C MET A 158 -0.63 -9.97 -6.25
N TRP A 159 0.37 -9.16 -6.61
CA TRP A 159 0.31 -7.70 -6.42
C TRP A 159 -0.82 -7.06 -7.21
N LYS A 160 -1.01 -7.46 -8.47
CA LYS A 160 -2.12 -7.00 -9.32
C LYS A 160 -3.48 -7.31 -8.68
N HIS A 161 -3.67 -8.52 -8.17
CA HIS A 161 -4.89 -8.91 -7.49
C HIS A 161 -5.12 -8.07 -6.22
N CYS A 162 -4.09 -7.92 -5.37
CA CYS A 162 -4.16 -7.10 -4.17
C CYS A 162 -4.48 -5.63 -4.49
N TYR A 163 -3.91 -5.09 -5.57
CA TYR A 163 -4.17 -3.73 -6.01
C TYR A 163 -5.62 -3.55 -6.46
N LEU A 164 -6.15 -4.45 -7.28
CA LEU A 164 -7.55 -4.39 -7.73
C LEU A 164 -8.53 -4.47 -6.54
N LYS A 165 -8.29 -5.41 -5.61
CA LYS A 165 -9.08 -5.54 -4.37
C LYS A 165 -8.99 -4.27 -3.51
N THR A 166 -7.81 -3.66 -3.43
CA THR A 166 -7.59 -2.41 -2.71
C THR A 166 -8.37 -1.26 -3.33
N CYS A 167 -8.29 -1.08 -4.64
CA CYS A 167 -9.00 -0.01 -5.31
C CYS A 167 -10.52 -0.13 -5.13
N ALA A 168 -11.07 -1.35 -5.23
CA ALA A 168 -12.50 -1.58 -4.98
C ALA A 168 -12.91 -1.21 -3.55
N ALA A 169 -12.08 -1.56 -2.55
CA ALA A 169 -12.34 -1.18 -1.16
C ALA A 169 -12.25 0.35 -0.96
N VAL A 170 -11.29 1.02 -1.58
CA VAL A 170 -11.13 2.48 -1.48
C VAL A 170 -12.27 3.23 -2.19
N ASP A 171 -12.71 2.78 -3.37
CA ASP A 171 -13.89 3.33 -4.06
C ASP A 171 -15.13 3.22 -3.17
N GLN A 172 -15.35 2.05 -2.54
CA GLN A 172 -16.46 1.85 -1.62
C GLN A 172 -16.37 2.78 -0.37
N GLU A 173 -15.17 3.02 0.16
CA GLU A 173 -14.97 3.99 1.25
C GLU A 173 -15.31 5.43 0.82
N LEU A 174 -15.03 5.80 -0.43
CA LEU A 174 -15.34 7.13 -0.98
C LEU A 174 -16.85 7.31 -1.17
N GLU A 175 -17.54 6.32 -1.75
CA GLU A 175 -19.00 6.31 -1.90
C GLU A 175 -19.74 6.47 -0.56
N GLN A 176 -19.22 5.86 0.51
CA GLN A 176 -19.81 5.95 1.85
C GLN A 176 -19.48 7.26 2.57
N HIS A 177 -18.56 8.07 2.04
CA HIS A 177 -18.06 9.26 2.70
C HIS A 177 -19.02 10.45 2.55
N ARG A 178 -19.92 10.63 3.52
CA ARG A 178 -20.98 11.68 3.54
C ARG A 178 -20.54 13.15 3.39
N ARG A 179 -19.24 13.44 3.32
CA ARG A 179 -18.68 14.81 3.28
C ARG A 179 -17.96 15.12 1.98
N ILE A 180 -17.75 14.12 1.11
CA ILE A 180 -17.03 14.26 -0.15
C ILE A 180 -18.02 13.87 -1.24
N ASP A 181 -18.19 14.72 -2.26
CA ASP A 181 -18.95 14.36 -3.45
C ASP A 181 -18.03 13.63 -4.44
N SER A 182 -18.02 12.30 -4.36
CA SER A 182 -17.34 11.38 -5.28
C SER A 182 -18.10 11.11 -6.57
N PHE A 183 -19.34 11.59 -6.71
CA PHE A 183 -20.12 11.34 -7.94
C PHE A 183 -19.66 12.26 -9.09
N HIS A 184 -19.24 13.49 -8.77
CA HIS A 184 -18.73 14.46 -9.74
C HIS A 184 -17.24 14.79 -9.56
N SER A 185 -16.56 14.05 -8.69
CA SER A 185 -15.13 14.21 -8.45
C SER A 185 -14.43 12.87 -8.60
N GLY A 186 -13.10 12.89 -8.58
CA GLY A 186 -12.32 11.68 -8.69
C GLY A 186 -10.84 11.97 -8.56
N THR A 187 -10.03 10.92 -8.68
CA THR A 187 -8.58 11.03 -8.83
C THR A 187 -8.05 9.91 -9.72
N THR A 188 -7.08 10.21 -10.57
CA THR A 188 -6.21 9.17 -11.14
C THR A 188 -5.15 8.81 -10.11
N ALA A 189 -4.78 7.54 -10.00
CA ALA A 189 -3.82 7.03 -9.03
C ALA A 189 -2.77 6.16 -9.73
N LEU A 190 -1.56 6.70 -9.87
CA LEU A 190 -0.37 5.96 -10.31
C LEU A 190 0.44 5.55 -9.09
N THR A 191 0.63 4.24 -8.89
CA THR A 191 1.38 3.71 -7.75
C THR A 191 2.50 2.78 -8.19
N ILE A 192 3.57 2.76 -7.41
CA ILE A 192 4.73 1.89 -7.62
C ILE A 192 5.04 1.21 -6.30
N VAL A 193 5.13 -0.12 -6.34
CA VAL A 193 5.79 -0.91 -5.29
C VAL A 193 7.13 -1.37 -5.84
N ARG A 194 8.20 -0.89 -5.21
CA ARG A 194 9.58 -1.28 -5.52
C ARG A 194 10.06 -2.24 -4.43
N GLN A 195 10.67 -3.34 -4.83
CA GLN A 195 11.49 -4.19 -3.96
C GLN A 195 12.94 -4.11 -4.46
N ALA A 196 13.91 -3.86 -3.59
CA ALA A 196 15.31 -3.66 -4.00
C ALA A 196 16.09 -4.98 -4.11
N SER A 197 15.71 -6.00 -3.34
CA SER A 197 16.35 -7.32 -3.35
C SER A 197 16.04 -8.14 -4.62
N GLU A 198 14.91 -7.87 -5.24
CA GLU A 198 14.47 -8.40 -6.53
C GLU A 198 14.29 -7.18 -7.42
N MET A 199 15.11 -6.91 -8.44
CA MET A 199 14.94 -5.75 -9.35
C MET A 199 13.56 -5.78 -10.03
N GLY A 200 12.53 -5.34 -9.32
CA GLY A 200 11.13 -5.50 -9.65
C GLY A 200 10.37 -4.26 -9.23
N PHE A 201 9.72 -3.65 -10.20
CA PHE A 201 8.81 -2.53 -10.01
C PHE A 201 7.42 -3.00 -10.43
N HIS A 202 6.45 -2.79 -9.56
CA HIS A 202 5.05 -3.05 -9.87
C HIS A 202 4.34 -1.72 -9.98
N THR A 203 4.05 -1.31 -11.22
CA THR A 203 3.33 -0.09 -11.52
C THR A 203 1.85 -0.40 -11.70
N PHE A 204 0.99 0.36 -11.03
CA PHE A 204 -0.45 0.25 -11.15
C PHE A 204 -1.07 1.61 -11.38
N ASP A 205 -2.03 1.68 -12.30
CA ASP A 205 -2.81 2.89 -12.60
C ASP A 205 -4.30 2.57 -12.51
N LYS A 206 -5.07 3.47 -11.89
CA LYS A 206 -6.53 3.40 -11.84
C LYS A 206 -7.14 4.77 -11.52
N THR A 207 -8.30 5.06 -12.10
CA THR A 207 -9.16 6.18 -11.68
C THR A 207 -10.11 5.72 -10.58
N LEU A 208 -10.18 6.51 -9.51
CA LEU A 208 -11.04 6.30 -8.35
C LEU A 208 -12.05 7.46 -8.23
N SER A 209 -13.24 7.15 -7.74
CA SER A 209 -14.44 8.01 -7.76
C SER A 209 -14.56 8.85 -6.50
#